data_AF-A0A6A6TJ42-F1
#
_entry.id   AF-A0A6A6TJ42-F1
#
_cell.length_a   1.000
_cell.length_b   1.000
_cell.length_c   1.000
_cell.angle_alpha   90.00
_cell.angle_beta   90.00
_cell.angle_gamma   90.00
#
_symmetry.space_group_name_H-M   'P 1'
#
loop_
_entity.id
_entity.type
_entity.pdbx_description
1 polymer ?
#
loop_
_entity_poly.entity_id
_entity_poly.type
_entity_poly.pdbx_seq_one_letter_code
_entity_poly.pdbx_strand_id
1 'polypeptide(L)'
;MVESVDLLYPCTYAFWLQKTRSRIHDPRIADILAPTQQPYAFGCKRSALEQGFFEIFNEPHVDIVDVSSKGTPIVDITERGIKTSETEYEFDYIVCATGYDALTGGLRQIDITNAKGEKIVEHCKDGTKTHLGMAVNGFPNLFFTYGPQAPTAFCNGPTCAELQGDWIARTMGFLRERGLERIEGKRESEEEWTEGVWKLVGASLLPTVDSWYMSVNIPGKM
;
A
#
# COMPACT_ATOMS: atom_id res chain seq x y z
N MET A 1 -26.15 -20.76 -6.73
CA MET A 1 -26.90 -19.49 -6.66
C MET A 1 -26.26 -18.59 -5.62
N VAL A 2 -25.34 -17.73 -6.03
CA VAL A 2 -25.20 -16.37 -5.49
C VAL A 2 -24.93 -15.51 -6.72
N GLU A 3 -26.01 -15.20 -7.43
CA GLU A 3 -26.06 -14.02 -8.29
C GLU A 3 -26.08 -12.81 -7.36
N SER A 4 -24.98 -12.04 -7.33
CA SER A 4 -24.98 -10.65 -6.86
C SER A 4 -23.62 -9.99 -7.09
N VAL A 5 -23.19 -9.92 -8.35
CA VAL A 5 -22.21 -8.89 -8.79
C VAL A 5 -22.85 -7.96 -9.82
N ASP A 6 -24.17 -7.75 -9.70
CA ASP A 6 -24.91 -6.64 -10.31
C ASP A 6 -25.14 -5.50 -9.29
N LEU A 7 -24.23 -5.35 -8.34
CA LEU A 7 -24.19 -4.18 -7.47
C LEU A 7 -23.47 -3.06 -8.20
N LEU A 8 -24.24 -2.25 -8.93
CA LEU A 8 -23.86 -0.95 -9.50
C LEU A 8 -22.51 -0.95 -10.21
N TYR A 9 -22.48 -0.65 -11.51
CA TYR A 9 -21.34 0.14 -12.00
C TYR A 9 -21.24 1.36 -11.06
N PRO A 10 -20.21 1.49 -10.21
CA PRO A 10 -20.07 2.72 -9.45
C PRO A 10 -19.92 3.78 -10.53
N CYS A 11 -20.81 4.78 -10.56
CA CYS A 11 -20.82 5.80 -11.62
C CYS A 11 -19.41 6.34 -11.91
N THR A 12 -18.55 6.35 -10.89
CA THR A 12 -17.13 6.68 -10.94
C THR A 12 -16.28 5.76 -11.84
N TYR A 13 -16.38 4.43 -11.73
CA TYR A 13 -15.59 3.53 -12.60
C TYR A 13 -16.05 3.63 -14.05
N ALA A 14 -17.36 3.64 -14.29
CA ALA A 14 -17.91 3.77 -15.64
C ALA A 14 -17.49 5.10 -16.30
N PHE A 15 -17.49 6.19 -15.53
CA PHE A 15 -17.01 7.47 -16.02
C PHE A 15 -15.50 7.45 -16.30
N TRP A 16 -14.69 6.92 -15.39
CA TRP A 16 -13.25 6.77 -15.59
C TRP A 16 -12.94 5.92 -16.82
N LEU A 17 -13.66 4.80 -16.99
CA LEU A 17 -13.55 3.89 -18.13
C LEU A 17 -13.82 4.63 -19.44
N GLN A 18 -14.96 5.35 -19.52
CA GLN A 18 -15.33 6.11 -20.71
C GLN A 18 -14.28 7.16 -21.07
N LYS A 19 -13.80 7.94 -20.08
CA LYS A 19 -12.80 9.00 -20.29
C LYS A 19 -11.43 8.45 -20.65
N THR A 20 -11.05 7.31 -20.09
CA THR A 20 -9.76 6.68 -20.36
C THR A 20 -9.74 6.06 -21.75
N ARG A 21 -10.76 5.27 -22.10
CA ARG A 21 -10.82 4.60 -23.40
C ARG A 21 -10.92 5.56 -24.58
N SER A 22 -11.47 6.77 -24.41
CA SER A 22 -11.47 7.77 -25.49
C SER A 22 -10.08 8.30 -25.88
N ARG A 23 -9.04 7.98 -25.12
CA ARG A 23 -7.65 8.43 -25.32
C ARG A 23 -6.75 7.34 -25.93
N ILE A 24 -7.25 6.11 -26.06
CA ILE A 24 -6.49 4.94 -26.51
C ILE A 24 -7.07 4.48 -27.85
N HIS A 25 -6.25 4.41 -28.89
CA HIS A 25 -6.70 4.06 -30.24
C HIS A 25 -6.79 2.54 -30.46
N ASP A 26 -5.85 1.77 -29.91
CA ASP A 26 -5.85 0.30 -30.03
C ASP A 26 -6.84 -0.33 -29.02
N PRO A 27 -7.89 -1.03 -29.48
CA PRO A 27 -8.85 -1.68 -28.59
C PRO A 27 -8.21 -2.74 -27.69
N ARG A 28 -7.16 -3.43 -28.13
CA ARG A 28 -6.44 -4.43 -27.31
C ARG A 28 -5.77 -3.76 -26.12
N ILE A 29 -5.06 -2.65 -26.35
CA ILE A 29 -4.44 -1.86 -25.28
C ILE A 29 -5.51 -1.31 -24.35
N ALA A 30 -6.63 -0.82 -24.89
CA ALA A 30 -7.73 -0.29 -24.10
C ALA A 30 -8.34 -1.37 -23.19
N ASP A 31 -8.43 -2.62 -23.63
CA ASP A 31 -8.94 -3.73 -22.82
C ASP A 31 -7.98 -4.13 -21.69
N ILE A 32 -6.67 -3.96 -21.86
CA ILE A 32 -5.67 -4.19 -20.81
C ILE A 32 -5.65 -3.03 -19.80
N LEU A 33 -5.54 -1.79 -20.27
CA LEU A 33 -5.39 -0.61 -19.42
C LEU A 33 -6.69 -0.15 -18.76
N ALA A 34 -7.83 -0.38 -19.42
CA ALA A 34 -9.15 0.08 -19.01
C ALA A 34 -10.22 -0.98 -19.33
N PRO A 35 -10.19 -2.12 -18.61
CA PRO A 35 -11.08 -3.24 -18.88
C PRO A 35 -12.55 -2.89 -18.58
N THR A 36 -13.48 -3.43 -19.37
CA THR A 36 -14.92 -3.20 -19.16
C THR A 36 -15.42 -3.80 -17.85
N GLN A 37 -14.85 -4.95 -17.45
CA GLN A 37 -15.04 -5.51 -16.12
C GLN A 37 -14.07 -4.85 -15.14
N GLN A 38 -14.61 -4.24 -14.09
CA GLN A 38 -13.83 -3.60 -13.06
C GLN A 38 -12.95 -4.63 -12.30
N PRO A 39 -11.62 -4.46 -12.24
CA PRO A 39 -10.74 -5.46 -11.65
C PRO A 39 -10.77 -5.47 -10.12
N TYR A 40 -11.08 -4.32 -9.51
CA TYR A 40 -11.20 -4.14 -8.05
C TYR A 40 -12.00 -2.87 -7.74
N ALA A 41 -12.51 -2.74 -6.51
CA ALA A 41 -13.26 -1.56 -6.07
C ALA A 41 -12.50 -0.24 -6.35
N PHE A 42 -13.09 0.66 -7.14
CA PHE A 42 -12.43 1.89 -7.58
C PHE A 42 -12.06 2.76 -6.38
N GLY A 43 -10.83 3.27 -6.37
CA GLY A 43 -10.27 4.04 -5.25
C GLY A 43 -9.69 3.21 -4.10
N CYS A 44 -9.83 1.87 -4.11
CA CYS A 44 -9.26 1.01 -3.07
C CYS A 44 -7.77 0.69 -3.27
N LYS A 45 -7.17 1.15 -4.37
CA LYS A 45 -5.72 1.30 -4.54
C LYS A 45 -5.42 2.78 -4.78
N ARG A 46 -4.22 3.23 -4.43
CA ARG A 46 -3.81 4.62 -4.68
C ARG A 46 -3.83 4.93 -6.17
N SER A 47 -4.70 5.83 -6.61
CA SER A 47 -4.70 6.29 -8.00
C SER A 47 -3.42 7.06 -8.30
N ALA A 48 -2.73 6.67 -9.37
CA ALA A 48 -1.66 7.48 -9.94
C ALA A 48 -2.29 8.71 -10.62
N LEU A 49 -1.68 9.88 -10.41
CA LEU A 49 -1.95 11.04 -11.25
C LEU A 49 -1.07 10.91 -12.49
N GLU A 50 -1.67 11.08 -13.66
CA GLU A 50 -0.96 10.92 -14.92
C GLU A 50 -1.17 12.10 -15.85
N GLN A 51 -0.20 12.31 -16.73
CA GLN A 51 -0.27 13.23 -17.86
C GLN A 51 0.37 12.52 -19.04
N GLY A 52 -0.42 12.15 -20.03
CA GLY A 52 0.07 11.47 -21.24
C GLY A 52 0.31 9.97 -21.09
N PHE A 53 -0.02 9.35 -19.95
CA PHE A 53 0.25 7.93 -19.74
C PHE A 53 -0.57 7.04 -20.67
N PHE A 54 -1.82 7.40 -20.95
CA PHE A 54 -2.64 6.63 -21.88
C PHE A 54 -2.31 6.95 -23.33
N GLU A 55 -1.96 8.21 -23.64
CA GLU A 55 -1.61 8.66 -24.99
C GLU A 55 -0.32 8.04 -25.51
N ILE A 56 0.66 7.77 -24.64
CA ILE A 56 1.96 7.21 -25.04
C ILE A 56 1.80 5.85 -25.73
N PHE A 57 0.75 5.09 -25.42
CA PHE A 57 0.45 3.80 -26.06
C PHE A 57 -0.12 3.92 -27.48
N ASN A 58 -0.38 5.14 -27.97
CA ASN A 58 -0.71 5.37 -29.37
C ASN A 58 0.55 5.52 -30.26
N GLU A 59 1.74 5.61 -29.65
CA GLU A 59 3.00 5.67 -30.37
C GLU A 59 3.38 4.28 -30.91
N PRO A 60 3.91 4.19 -32.15
CA PRO A 60 4.17 2.90 -32.80
C PRO A 60 5.30 2.06 -32.17
N HIS A 61 6.06 2.64 -31.23
CA HIS A 61 7.20 2.01 -30.57
C HIS A 61 6.93 1.67 -29.10
N VAL A 62 5.68 1.83 -28.65
CA VAL A 62 5.27 1.58 -27.26
C VAL A 62 4.23 0.48 -27.26
N ASP A 63 4.44 -0.53 -26.42
CA ASP A 63 3.53 -1.66 -26.27
C ASP A 63 3.29 -1.99 -24.80
N ILE A 64 2.23 -2.75 -24.55
CA ILE A 64 1.87 -3.30 -23.26
C ILE A 64 1.64 -4.81 -23.37
N VAL A 65 2.19 -5.53 -22.40
CA VAL A 65 2.06 -6.98 -22.26
C VAL A 65 1.30 -7.27 -20.97
N ASP A 66 0.15 -7.94 -21.07
CA ASP A 66 -0.58 -8.43 -19.89
C ASP A 66 0.15 -9.65 -19.32
N VAL A 67 0.85 -9.45 -18.20
CA VAL A 67 1.58 -10.51 -17.49
C VAL A 67 0.78 -11.10 -16.32
N SER A 68 -0.52 -10.83 -16.26
CA SER A 68 -1.41 -11.46 -15.28
C SER A 68 -1.56 -12.95 -15.54
N SER A 69 -2.19 -13.68 -14.60
CA SER A 69 -2.53 -15.09 -14.77
C SER A 69 -3.49 -15.38 -15.93
N LYS A 70 -4.15 -14.36 -16.49
CA LYS A 70 -5.02 -14.46 -17.65
C LYS A 70 -4.29 -14.20 -18.98
N GLY A 71 -3.12 -13.56 -18.93
CA GLY A 71 -2.30 -13.23 -20.08
C GLY A 71 -1.08 -14.15 -20.17
N THR A 72 0.12 -13.57 -20.24
CA THR A 72 1.39 -14.29 -20.35
C THR A 72 2.30 -14.00 -19.14
N PRO A 73 2.20 -14.80 -18.05
CA PRO A 73 2.99 -14.57 -16.84
C PRO A 73 4.49 -14.54 -17.08
N ILE A 74 5.21 -13.70 -16.35
CA ILE A 74 6.67 -13.72 -16.30
C ILE A 74 7.12 -15.02 -15.63
N VAL A 75 8.03 -15.76 -16.28
CA VAL A 75 8.57 -17.02 -15.77
C VAL A 75 10.03 -16.90 -15.34
N ASP A 76 10.81 -16.02 -15.98
CA ASP A 76 12.21 -15.84 -15.66
C ASP A 76 12.77 -14.49 -16.16
N ILE A 77 13.88 -14.05 -15.57
CA ILE A 77 14.72 -12.98 -16.10
C ILE A 77 15.98 -13.62 -16.65
N THR A 78 16.24 -13.43 -17.93
CA THR A 78 17.37 -14.03 -18.64
C THR A 78 18.49 -13.01 -18.85
N GLU A 79 19.63 -13.46 -19.36
CA GLU A 79 20.70 -12.54 -19.78
C GLU A 79 20.29 -11.58 -20.90
N ARG A 80 19.23 -11.90 -21.67
CA ARG A 80 18.76 -11.09 -22.80
C ARG A 80 17.58 -10.19 -22.44
N GLY A 81 16.78 -10.56 -21.45
CA GLY A 81 15.64 -9.76 -21.02
C GLY A 81 14.63 -10.51 -20.14
N ILE A 82 13.34 -10.40 -20.48
CA ILE A 82 12.24 -10.94 -19.67
C ILE A 82 11.55 -12.06 -20.43
N LYS A 83 11.54 -13.25 -19.83
CA LYS A 83 10.84 -14.41 -20.38
C LYS A 83 9.46 -14.53 -19.78
N THR A 84 8.45 -14.62 -20.62
CA THR A 84 7.07 -14.94 -20.25
C THR A 84 6.76 -16.41 -20.57
N SER A 85 5.55 -16.86 -20.25
CA SER A 85 5.09 -18.21 -20.58
C SER A 85 5.00 -18.47 -22.09
N GLU A 86 4.98 -17.42 -22.92
CA GLU A 86 4.79 -17.52 -24.38
C GLU A 86 6.02 -17.09 -25.18
N THR A 87 6.75 -16.07 -24.74
CA THR A 87 7.87 -15.51 -25.51
C THR A 87 8.94 -14.90 -24.60
N GLU A 88 10.08 -14.53 -25.18
CA GLU A 88 11.13 -13.78 -24.50
C GLU A 88 11.26 -12.41 -25.16
N TYR A 89 11.18 -11.36 -24.34
CA TYR A 89 11.37 -9.98 -24.77
C TYR A 89 12.77 -9.52 -24.40
N GLU A 90 13.54 -9.08 -25.39
CA GLU A 90 14.91 -8.61 -25.20
C GLU A 90 14.94 -7.11 -24.86
N PHE A 91 15.77 -6.73 -23.89
CA PHE A 91 15.86 -5.35 -23.41
C PHE A 91 17.29 -4.97 -23.06
N ASP A 92 17.71 -3.76 -23.45
CA ASP A 92 18.97 -3.17 -22.99
C ASP A 92 18.88 -2.70 -21.52
N TYR A 93 17.69 -2.27 -21.09
CA TYR A 93 17.42 -1.76 -19.74
C TYR A 93 16.09 -2.28 -19.21
N ILE A 94 16.09 -2.70 -17.94
CA ILE A 94 14.89 -3.12 -17.21
C ILE A 94 14.71 -2.23 -16.00
N VAL A 95 13.53 -1.62 -15.87
CA VAL A 95 13.16 -0.77 -14.73
C VAL A 95 12.16 -1.51 -13.83
N CYS A 96 12.58 -1.86 -12.62
CA CYS A 96 11.74 -2.56 -11.65
C CYS A 96 10.83 -1.56 -10.88
N ALA A 97 9.62 -1.33 -11.40
CA ALA A 97 8.60 -0.51 -10.74
C ALA A 97 7.60 -1.35 -9.90
N THR A 98 8.09 -2.40 -9.22
CA THR A 98 7.26 -3.43 -8.56
C THR A 98 6.83 -3.11 -7.12
N GLY A 99 7.06 -1.89 -6.64
CA GLY A 99 6.67 -1.43 -5.30
C GLY A 99 7.66 -1.79 -4.19
N TYR A 100 7.18 -1.82 -2.94
CA TYR A 100 7.98 -1.92 -1.72
C TYR A 100 7.30 -2.78 -0.66
N ASP A 101 8.05 -3.31 0.32
CA ASP A 101 7.47 -3.80 1.58
C ASP A 101 6.92 -2.60 2.39
N ALA A 102 5.66 -2.25 2.10
CA ALA A 102 5.08 -0.98 2.52
C ALA A 102 4.80 -0.95 4.03
N LEU A 103 4.96 0.24 4.63
CA LEU A 103 4.68 0.60 6.03
C LEU A 103 5.55 -0.10 7.09
N THR A 104 5.74 -1.42 6.99
CA THR A 104 6.50 -2.19 7.97
C THR A 104 7.90 -2.56 7.51
N GLY A 105 8.19 -2.56 6.20
CA GLY A 105 9.52 -2.94 5.68
C GLY A 105 10.66 -2.12 6.27
N GLY A 106 10.51 -0.79 6.36
CA GLY A 106 11.52 0.08 6.96
C GLY A 106 11.74 -0.19 8.45
N LEU A 107 10.67 -0.46 9.21
CA LEU A 107 10.78 -0.83 10.63
C LEU A 107 11.45 -2.21 10.81
N ARG A 108 11.21 -3.15 9.89
CA ARG A 108 11.77 -4.51 9.93
C ARG A 108 13.24 -4.59 9.55
N GLN A 109 13.76 -3.59 8.84
CA GLN A 109 15.16 -3.52 8.41
C GLN A 109 16.09 -2.97 9.51
N ILE A 110 15.55 -2.38 10.56
CA ILE A 110 16.30 -1.86 11.70
C ILE A 110 16.20 -2.87 12.85
N ASP A 111 17.31 -3.19 13.50
CA ASP A 111 17.34 -4.11 14.64
C ASP A 111 16.86 -3.45 15.94
N ILE A 112 15.59 -3.04 15.98
CA ILE A 112 14.98 -2.38 17.13
C ILE A 112 14.65 -3.43 18.20
N THR A 113 15.37 -3.35 19.33
CA THR A 113 15.23 -4.27 20.46
C THR A 113 14.91 -3.51 21.74
N ASN A 114 13.95 -3.99 22.54
CA ASN A 114 13.64 -3.40 23.83
C ASN A 114 14.58 -3.89 24.95
N ALA A 115 14.46 -3.31 26.14
CA ALA A 115 15.28 -3.67 27.30
C ALA A 115 15.12 -5.13 27.79
N LYS A 116 14.08 -5.84 27.31
CA LYS A 116 13.85 -7.27 27.62
C LYS A 116 14.44 -8.21 26.56
N GLY A 117 15.09 -7.67 25.52
CA GLY A 117 15.65 -8.45 24.41
C GLY A 117 14.62 -8.83 23.34
N GLU A 118 13.40 -8.31 23.40
CA GLU A 118 12.35 -8.55 22.40
C GLU A 118 12.52 -7.57 21.24
N LYS A 119 12.46 -8.10 20.01
CA LYS A 119 12.55 -7.30 18.78
C LYS A 119 11.17 -6.82 18.34
N ILE A 120 11.10 -5.61 17.79
CA ILE A 120 9.82 -5.04 17.31
C ILE A 120 9.17 -5.92 16.21
N VAL A 121 9.99 -6.61 15.43
CA VAL A 121 9.53 -7.53 14.38
C VAL A 121 8.84 -8.77 14.96
N GLU A 122 9.29 -9.25 16.11
CA GLU A 122 8.66 -10.37 16.82
C GLU A 122 7.36 -9.93 17.50
N HIS A 123 7.34 -8.69 18.01
CA HIS A 123 6.15 -8.08 18.59
C HIS A 123 5.00 -7.97 17.58
N CYS A 124 5.33 -7.63 16.33
CA CYS A 124 4.38 -7.43 15.23
C CYS A 124 4.21 -8.67 14.32
N LYS A 125 4.68 -9.86 14.73
CA LYS A 125 4.65 -11.06 13.87
C LYS A 125 3.24 -11.54 13.52
N ASP A 126 2.29 -11.34 14.42
CA ASP A 126 0.88 -11.75 14.29
C ASP A 126 0.00 -10.60 13.76
N GLY A 127 0.62 -9.62 13.10
CA GLY A 127 -0.02 -8.42 12.61
C GLY A 127 0.50 -7.16 13.29
N THR A 128 0.35 -6.02 12.61
CA THR A 128 0.84 -4.74 13.12
C THR A 128 -0.02 -4.25 14.28
N LYS A 129 0.65 -3.89 15.38
CA LYS A 129 0.02 -3.34 16.57
C LYS A 129 0.76 -2.07 16.97
N THR A 130 0.01 -0.98 17.12
CA THR A 130 0.54 0.32 17.50
C THR A 130 -0.45 1.04 18.39
N HIS A 131 0.05 2.02 19.14
CA HIS A 131 -0.77 3.04 19.77
C HIS A 131 -0.68 4.33 18.95
N LEU A 132 -1.84 4.86 18.54
CA LEU A 132 -1.99 6.08 17.73
C LEU A 132 -1.27 6.04 16.36
N GLY A 133 -0.80 4.87 15.90
CA GLY A 133 0.06 4.77 14.72
C GLY A 133 1.44 5.41 14.88
N MET A 134 1.89 5.67 16.12
CA MET A 134 3.14 6.39 16.41
C MET A 134 4.03 5.75 17.48
N ALA A 135 3.51 4.81 18.27
CA ALA A 135 4.25 4.13 19.34
C ALA A 135 3.84 2.66 19.44
N VAL A 136 4.62 1.85 20.17
CA VAL A 136 4.36 0.41 20.37
C VAL A 136 4.57 0.06 21.84
N ASN A 137 3.66 -0.73 22.41
CA ASN A 137 3.81 -1.24 23.78
C ASN A 137 5.08 -2.11 23.90
N GLY A 138 5.82 -2.01 25.01
CA GLY A 138 7.09 -2.71 25.18
C GLY A 138 8.30 -1.96 24.62
N PHE A 139 8.11 -0.85 23.89
CA PHE A 139 9.17 -0.02 23.31
C PHE A 139 9.09 1.42 23.85
N PRO A 140 9.51 1.66 25.11
CA PRO A 140 9.39 2.97 25.74
C PRO A 140 10.22 4.03 25.00
N ASN A 141 9.71 5.27 24.97
CA ASN A 141 10.32 6.42 24.30
C ASN A 141 10.57 6.26 22.78
N LEU A 142 10.11 5.16 22.16
CA LEU A 142 10.15 4.97 20.72
C LEU A 142 8.93 5.64 20.09
N PHE A 143 9.20 6.57 19.18
CA PHE A 143 8.19 7.17 18.32
C PHE A 143 8.57 7.02 16.86
N PHE A 144 7.57 6.85 16.00
CA PHE A 144 7.71 6.93 14.56
C PHE A 144 6.60 7.78 13.96
N THR A 145 6.89 8.43 12.84
CA THR A 145 5.91 9.17 12.04
C THR A 145 5.65 8.43 10.74
N TYR A 146 4.52 8.72 10.10
CA TYR A 146 4.13 8.08 8.84
C TYR A 146 4.11 6.54 8.92
N GLY A 147 3.83 6.02 10.12
CA GLY A 147 3.91 4.60 10.45
C GLY A 147 2.67 3.80 10.07
N PRO A 148 2.68 2.49 10.37
CA PRO A 148 1.49 1.66 10.19
C PRO A 148 0.37 2.09 11.15
N GLN A 149 -0.89 1.84 10.77
CA GLN A 149 -2.11 2.22 11.51
C GLN A 149 -2.31 3.73 11.77
N ALA A 150 -1.46 4.59 11.22
CA ALA A 150 -1.70 6.02 11.07
C ALA A 150 -2.38 6.32 9.72
N PRO A 151 -2.94 7.54 9.52
CA PRO A 151 -3.55 7.91 8.24
C PRO A 151 -2.61 7.76 7.04
N THR A 152 -1.33 8.09 7.23
CA THR A 152 -0.18 7.76 6.36
C THR A 152 -0.50 7.88 4.86
N ALA A 153 -0.83 6.78 4.19
CA ALA A 153 -1.06 6.75 2.76
C ALA A 153 -2.37 7.38 2.30
N PHE A 154 -3.36 7.45 3.20
CA PHE A 154 -4.63 8.12 3.01
C PHE A 154 -4.58 9.60 3.39
N CYS A 155 -3.38 10.14 3.60
CA CYS A 155 -3.13 11.52 3.97
C CYS A 155 -2.10 12.15 3.05
N ASN A 156 -2.20 13.46 2.86
CA ASN A 156 -1.10 14.23 2.28
C ASN A 156 0.11 14.15 3.22
N GLY A 157 1.28 13.76 2.68
CA GLY A 157 2.48 13.45 3.46
C GLY A 157 2.87 14.55 4.45
N PRO A 158 3.12 15.79 3.97
CA PRO A 158 3.44 16.92 4.85
C PRO A 158 2.39 17.19 5.92
N THR A 159 1.10 17.14 5.56
CA THR A 159 0.00 17.40 6.50
C THR A 159 0.02 16.43 7.69
N CYS A 160 0.16 15.13 7.43
CA CYS A 160 0.21 14.16 8.52
C CYS A 160 1.56 14.18 9.25
N ALA A 161 2.67 14.40 8.55
CA ALA A 161 3.97 14.52 9.18
C ALA A 161 4.04 15.68 10.17
N GLU A 162 3.46 16.84 9.81
CA GLU A 162 3.37 18.00 10.71
C GLU A 162 2.52 17.68 11.93
N LEU A 163 1.29 17.16 11.76
CA LEU A 163 0.41 16.86 12.89
C LEU A 163 1.01 15.83 13.85
N GLN A 164 1.63 14.77 13.32
CA GLN A 164 2.30 13.75 14.13
C GLN A 164 3.56 14.29 14.80
N GLY A 165 4.38 15.05 14.06
CA GLY A 165 5.58 15.69 14.57
C GLY A 165 5.27 16.65 15.71
N ASP A 166 4.23 17.47 15.57
CA ASP A 166 3.82 18.44 16.60
C ASP A 166 3.31 17.72 17.86
N TRP A 167 2.57 16.63 17.70
CA TRP A 167 2.14 15.80 18.83
C TRP A 167 3.33 15.17 19.57
N ILE A 168 4.30 14.60 18.84
CA ILE A 168 5.51 14.00 19.42
C ILE A 168 6.33 15.07 20.14
N ALA A 169 6.56 16.23 19.51
CA ALA A 169 7.33 17.32 20.08
C ALA A 169 6.72 17.85 21.39
N ARG A 170 5.39 18.07 21.41
CA ARG A 170 4.66 18.47 22.62
C ARG A 170 4.73 17.40 23.71
N THR A 171 4.63 16.12 23.35
CA THR A 171 4.75 15.00 24.29
C THR A 171 6.13 14.95 24.93
N MET A 172 7.20 15.11 24.14
CA MET A 172 8.57 15.20 24.68
C MET A 172 8.78 16.44 25.54
N GLY A 173 8.18 17.59 25.17
CA GLY A 173 8.18 18.81 25.97
C GLY A 173 7.55 18.59 27.35
N PHE A 174 6.38 17.95 27.39
CA PHE A 174 5.68 17.59 28.63
C PHE A 174 6.52 16.70 29.55
N LEU A 175 7.19 15.67 29.00
CA LEU A 175 8.07 14.80 29.78
C LEU A 175 9.22 15.60 30.40
N ARG A 176 9.86 16.46 29.61
CA ARG A 176 10.97 17.30 30.05
C ARG A 176 10.57 18.26 31.16
N GLU A 177 9.44 18.96 31.00
CA GLU A 177 8.93 19.91 31.99
C GLU A 177 8.62 19.26 33.35
N ARG A 178 8.24 17.99 33.34
CA ARG A 178 7.88 17.23 34.55
C ARG A 178 9.00 16.34 35.10
N GLY A 179 10.18 16.35 34.46
CA GLY A 179 11.28 15.46 34.85
C GLY A 179 10.94 13.97 34.69
N LEU A 180 10.10 13.62 33.72
CA LEU A 180 9.75 12.25 33.40
C LEU A 180 10.72 11.70 32.35
N GLU A 181 11.31 10.53 32.61
CA GLU A 181 12.32 9.92 31.73
C GLU A 181 11.75 8.82 30.81
N ARG A 182 10.51 8.41 31.04
CA ARG A 182 9.91 7.23 30.41
C ARG A 182 8.44 7.46 30.08
N ILE A 183 8.08 7.23 28.82
CA ILE A 183 6.70 7.12 28.34
C ILE A 183 6.53 5.81 27.57
N GLU A 184 5.38 5.18 27.76
CA GLU A 184 5.03 3.94 27.09
C GLU A 184 3.50 3.83 27.01
N GLY A 185 2.97 3.48 25.84
CA GLY A 185 1.55 3.17 25.69
C GLY A 185 1.20 1.91 26.47
N LYS A 186 0.03 1.89 27.13
CA LYS A 186 -0.48 0.65 27.74
C LYS A 186 -0.83 -0.35 26.65
N ARG A 187 -0.71 -1.64 26.96
CA ARG A 187 -1.13 -2.73 26.07
C ARG A 187 -2.59 -2.58 25.64
N GLU A 188 -3.48 -2.29 26.58
CA GLU A 188 -4.90 -2.07 26.29
C GLU A 188 -5.13 -0.94 25.27
N SER A 189 -4.30 0.11 25.32
CA SER A 189 -4.41 1.26 24.40
C SER A 189 -3.91 0.95 22.99
N GLU A 190 -3.03 -0.03 22.82
CA GLU A 190 -2.60 -0.55 21.53
C GLU A 190 -3.65 -1.50 20.93
N GLU A 191 -4.24 -2.35 21.77
CA GLU A 191 -5.33 -3.26 21.40
C GLU A 191 -6.57 -2.46 20.97
N GLU A 192 -7.00 -1.48 21.78
CA GLU A 192 -8.13 -0.59 21.45
C GLU A 192 -7.90 0.19 20.15
N TRP A 193 -6.68 0.70 19.94
CA TRP A 193 -6.34 1.41 18.70
C TRP A 193 -6.40 0.48 17.49
N THR A 194 -5.82 -0.71 17.61
CA THR A 194 -5.81 -1.71 16.54
C THR A 194 -7.22 -2.14 16.16
N GLU A 195 -8.07 -2.43 17.14
CA GLU A 195 -9.49 -2.74 16.91
C GLU A 195 -10.24 -1.57 16.28
N GLY A 196 -9.98 -0.34 16.73
CA GLY A 196 -10.58 0.86 16.16
C GLY A 196 -10.22 1.06 14.69
N VAL A 197 -8.95 0.86 14.33
CA VAL A 197 -8.48 0.92 12.93
C VAL A 197 -9.14 -0.16 12.09
N TRP A 198 -9.18 -1.41 12.58
CA TRP A 198 -9.84 -2.50 11.85
C TRP A 198 -11.34 -2.31 11.70
N LYS A 199 -12.02 -1.72 12.70
CA LYS A 199 -13.44 -1.36 12.60
C LYS A 199 -13.67 -0.31 11.52
N LEU A 200 -12.82 0.72 11.45
CA LEU A 200 -12.92 1.77 10.43
C LEU A 200 -12.63 1.24 9.03
N VAL A 201 -11.57 0.45 8.88
CA VAL A 201 -11.18 -0.16 7.60
C VAL A 201 -12.21 -1.20 7.16
N GLY A 202 -12.73 -2.01 8.09
CA GLY A 202 -13.76 -3.02 7.86
C GLY A 202 -15.12 -2.46 7.43
N ALA A 203 -15.40 -1.18 7.74
CA ALA A 203 -16.58 -0.47 7.26
C ALA A 203 -16.42 0.11 5.83
N SER A 204 -15.30 -0.17 5.16
CA SER A 204 -14.99 0.32 3.81
C SER A 204 -14.85 -0.84 2.80
N LEU A 205 -14.56 -0.51 1.54
CA LEU A 205 -14.23 -1.49 0.50
C LEU A 205 -12.74 -1.88 0.48
N LEU A 206 -11.88 -1.26 1.30
CA LEU A 206 -10.44 -1.56 1.32
C LEU A 206 -10.11 -3.05 1.55
N PRO A 207 -10.78 -3.77 2.48
CA PRO A 207 -10.49 -5.18 2.72
C PRO A 207 -10.85 -6.11 1.56
N THR A 208 -11.64 -5.65 0.57
CA THR A 208 -12.06 -6.50 -0.56
C THR A 208 -11.04 -6.51 -1.70
N VAL A 209 -9.92 -5.79 -1.56
CA VAL A 209 -8.93 -5.59 -2.62
C VAL A 209 -7.52 -5.91 -2.16
N ASP A 210 -6.87 -6.81 -2.88
CA ASP A 210 -5.43 -7.10 -2.74
C ASP A 210 -4.60 -5.87 -3.11
N SER A 211 -4.14 -5.16 -2.09
CA SER A 211 -3.40 -3.91 -2.21
C SER A 211 -2.28 -3.85 -1.17
N TRP A 212 -1.31 -2.96 -1.38
CA TRP A 212 -0.27 -2.72 -0.39
C TRP A 212 -0.81 -2.07 0.89
N TYR A 213 -1.99 -1.45 0.86
CA TYR A 213 -2.70 -1.00 2.08
C TYR A 213 -3.08 -2.18 2.97
N MET A 214 -3.42 -3.32 2.37
CA MET A 214 -3.81 -4.55 3.05
C MET A 214 -2.64 -5.55 3.16
N SER A 215 -1.40 -5.09 2.99
CA SER A 215 -0.17 -5.90 3.11
C SER A 215 -0.04 -7.12 2.17
N VAL A 216 -0.89 -7.25 1.13
CA VAL A 216 -0.90 -8.42 0.22
C VAL A 216 0.25 -8.42 -0.79
N ASN A 217 0.99 -7.31 -0.91
CA ASN A 217 2.00 -7.14 -1.95
C ASN A 217 3.36 -7.82 -1.66
N ILE A 218 3.52 -8.46 -0.50
CA ILE A 218 4.72 -9.22 -0.12
C ILE A 218 4.30 -10.66 0.20
N PRO A 219 4.78 -11.67 -0.55
CA PRO A 219 4.47 -13.07 -0.26
C PRO A 219 4.81 -13.46 1.19
N GLY A 220 3.87 -14.11 1.87
CA GLY A 220 4.05 -14.57 3.26
C GLY A 220 3.91 -13.47 4.33
N LYS A 221 3.57 -12.25 3.94
CA LYS A 221 3.21 -11.18 4.87
C LYS A 221 1.73 -11.32 5.26
N MET A 222 1.44 -11.47 6.55
CA MET A 222 0.09 -11.38 7.11
C MET A 222 -0.25 -9.93 7.47
#